data_AF-A0A849WLH3-F1
#
_entry.id   AF-A0A849WLH3-F1
#
_cell.length_a   1.000
_cell.length_b   1.000
_cell.length_c   1.000
_cell.angle_alpha   90.00
_cell.angle_beta   90.00
_cell.angle_gamma   90.00
#
_symmetry.space_group_name_H-M   'P 1'
#
loop_
_entity.id
_entity.type
_entity.pdbx_description
1 polymer ?
#
loop_
_entity_poly.entity_id
_entity_poly.type
_entity_poly.pdbx_seq_one_letter_code
_entity_poly.pdbx_strand_id
1 'polypeptide(L)'
;MKTNKNNRKVLLILPSFQIKFLKFLFLLTLLICTLFYFSIFFFISYWRDLGLQAGLEANNVFFDFLEQMKITLGYVLVGVIFLTTLLVTTLGLYMSNKMAGPIYNLVKYFQDLSISGWTKPIAFRANDYFVELMESLNQFLEKQGIAKKGNNENH
;
A
#
# COMPACT_ATOMS: atom_id res chain seq x y z
N MET A 1 -8.38 -39.52 -11.26
CA MET A 1 -9.03 -38.27 -10.78
C MET A 1 -8.03 -37.13 -10.97
N LYS A 2 -8.21 -36.29 -11.99
CA LYS A 2 -7.25 -35.21 -12.34
C LYS A 2 -7.34 -34.10 -11.29
N THR A 3 -6.27 -33.87 -10.53
CA THR A 3 -6.15 -32.71 -9.64
C THR A 3 -5.99 -31.46 -10.50
N ASN A 4 -7.06 -30.66 -10.61
CA ASN A 4 -7.01 -29.37 -11.28
C ASN A 4 -6.21 -28.41 -10.39
N LYS A 5 -4.89 -28.35 -10.60
CA LYS A 5 -3.98 -27.43 -9.92
C LYS A 5 -4.29 -26.02 -10.41
N ASN A 6 -5.26 -25.37 -9.77
CA ASN A 6 -5.65 -24.00 -10.01
C ASN A 6 -4.49 -23.07 -9.58
N ASN A 7 -3.51 -22.87 -10.47
CA ASN A 7 -2.41 -21.90 -10.34
C ASN A 7 -2.91 -20.45 -10.49
N ARG A 8 -4.15 -20.14 -10.09
CA ARG A 8 -4.66 -18.77 -10.13
C ARG A 8 -3.93 -17.99 -9.03
N LYS A 9 -2.97 -17.16 -9.43
CA LYS A 9 -2.38 -16.13 -8.55
C LYS A 9 -3.48 -15.10 -8.27
N VAL A 10 -4.35 -15.40 -7.31
CA VAL A 10 -5.40 -14.47 -6.88
C VAL A 10 -4.70 -13.28 -6.25
N LEU A 11 -4.69 -12.16 -6.98
CA LEU A 11 -4.09 -10.88 -6.56
C LEU A 11 -4.89 -10.16 -5.46
N LEU A 12 -6.09 -10.62 -5.17
CA LEU A 12 -6.96 -10.06 -4.12
C LEU A 12 -7.45 -11.20 -3.22
N ILE A 13 -6.62 -11.56 -2.24
CA ILE A 13 -6.93 -12.61 -1.26
C ILE A 13 -7.91 -12.07 -0.20
N LEU A 14 -7.75 -10.79 0.18
CA LEU A 14 -8.57 -10.11 1.18
C LEU A 14 -9.02 -8.74 0.65
N PRO A 15 -9.97 -8.69 -0.31
CA PRO A 15 -10.30 -7.48 -1.06
C PRO A 15 -10.81 -6.33 -0.17
N SER A 16 -11.53 -6.64 0.92
CA SER A 16 -12.02 -5.64 1.87
C SER A 16 -10.89 -4.87 2.55
N PHE A 17 -9.77 -5.53 2.85
CA PHE A 17 -8.57 -4.90 3.40
C PHE A 17 -7.76 -4.20 2.29
N GLN A 18 -7.49 -4.91 1.19
CA GLN A 18 -6.61 -4.42 0.13
C GLN A 18 -7.16 -3.17 -0.56
N ILE A 19 -8.47 -3.09 -0.80
CA ILE A 19 -9.10 -1.89 -1.40
C ILE A 19 -9.03 -0.70 -0.45
N LYS A 20 -9.27 -0.90 0.86
CA LYS A 20 -9.13 0.18 1.86
C LYS A 20 -7.70 0.70 1.93
N PHE A 21 -6.72 -0.21 1.93
CA PHE A 21 -5.30 0.13 1.91
C PHE A 21 -4.89 0.89 0.64
N LEU A 22 -5.29 0.41 -0.53
CA LEU A 22 -5.01 1.08 -1.81
C LEU A 22 -5.70 2.44 -1.90
N LYS A 23 -6.95 2.56 -1.45
CA LYS A 23 -7.67 3.84 -1.40
C LYS A 23 -6.94 4.83 -0.48
N PHE A 24 -6.46 4.38 0.68
CA PHE A 24 -5.67 5.20 1.58
C PHE A 24 -4.38 5.71 0.91
N LEU A 25 -3.61 4.83 0.27
CA LEU A 25 -2.39 5.21 -0.46
C LEU A 25 -2.67 6.18 -1.61
N PHE A 26 -3.74 5.95 -2.36
CA PHE A 26 -4.15 6.82 -3.45
C PHE A 26 -4.53 8.22 -2.96
N LEU A 27 -5.36 8.32 -1.92
CA LEU A 27 -5.75 9.60 -1.33
C LEU A 27 -4.55 10.35 -0.74
N LEU A 28 -3.63 9.63 -0.09
CA LEU A 28 -2.38 10.21 0.42
C LEU A 28 -1.51 10.76 -0.71
N THR A 29 -1.40 10.03 -1.82
CA THR A 29 -0.65 10.47 -3.01
C THR A 29 -1.27 11.74 -3.61
N LEU A 30 -2.60 11.77 -3.77
CA LEU A 30 -3.31 12.96 -4.26
C LEU A 30 -3.11 14.16 -3.34
N LEU A 31 -3.17 13.96 -2.02
CA LEU A 31 -2.95 15.02 -1.05
C LEU A 31 -1.54 15.61 -1.20
N ILE A 32 -0.51 14.77 -1.24
CA ILE A 32 0.89 15.21 -1.41
C ILE A 32 1.06 15.99 -2.71
N CYS A 33 0.52 15.48 -3.82
CA CYS A 33 0.62 16.15 -5.12
C CYS A 33 -0.12 17.49 -5.14
N THR A 34 -1.27 17.58 -4.45
CA THR A 34 -2.03 18.81 -4.29
C THR A 34 -1.25 19.85 -3.49
N LEU A 35 -0.65 19.45 -2.37
CA LEU A 35 0.21 20.33 -1.57
C LEU A 35 1.40 20.85 -2.38
N PHE A 36 2.00 19.99 -3.20
CA PHE A 36 3.11 20.38 -4.07
C PHE A 36 2.68 21.36 -5.16
N TYR A 37 1.51 21.14 -5.77
CA TYR A 37 0.91 22.09 -6.73
C TYR A 37 0.72 23.48 -6.10
N PHE A 38 0.11 23.54 -4.91
CA PHE A 38 -0.08 24.80 -4.19
C PHE A 38 1.25 25.45 -3.83
N SER A 39 2.25 24.67 -3.40
CA SER A 39 3.59 25.19 -3.09
C SER A 39 4.22 25.88 -4.31
N ILE A 40 4.17 25.26 -5.50
CA ILE A 40 4.65 25.89 -6.74
C ILE A 40 3.86 27.14 -7.08
N PHE A 41 2.53 27.09 -6.97
CA PHE A 41 1.67 28.23 -7.27
C PHE A 41 1.99 29.45 -6.38
N PHE A 42 2.12 29.23 -5.07
CA PHE A 42 2.48 30.29 -4.13
C PHE A 42 3.91 30.79 -4.37
N PHE A 43 4.85 29.90 -4.69
CA PHE A 43 6.22 30.28 -5.00
C PHE A 43 6.28 31.21 -6.22
N ILE A 44 5.64 30.86 -7.33
CA ILE A 44 5.62 31.70 -8.54
C ILE A 44 4.94 33.04 -8.27
N SER A 45 3.84 33.04 -7.52
CA SER A 45 3.12 34.27 -7.16
C SER A 45 3.98 35.20 -6.30
N TYR A 46 4.70 34.64 -5.32
CA TYR A 46 5.65 35.39 -4.50
C TYR A 46 6.75 36.05 -5.34
N TRP A 47 7.35 35.33 -6.28
CA TRP A 47 8.37 35.88 -7.17
C TRP A 47 7.85 36.96 -8.10
N ARG A 48 6.59 36.82 -8.56
CA ARG A 48 5.93 37.86 -9.34
C ARG A 48 5.77 39.14 -8.52
N ASP A 49 5.27 39.04 -7.30
CA ASP A 49 5.08 40.21 -6.42
C ASP A 49 6.42 40.89 -6.07
N LEU A 50 7.46 40.10 -5.83
CA LEU A 50 8.81 40.60 -5.58
C LEU A 50 9.36 41.37 -6.79
N GLY A 51 9.14 40.87 -8.01
CA GLY A 51 9.55 41.54 -9.24
C GLY A 51 8.91 42.92 -9.40
N LEU A 52 7.60 43.01 -9.12
CA LEU A 52 6.87 44.29 -9.16
C LEU A 52 7.40 45.28 -8.11
N GLN A 53 7.67 44.80 -6.89
CA GLN A 53 8.23 45.63 -5.81
C GLN A 53 9.67 46.10 -6.10
N ALA A 54 10.43 45.32 -6.87
CA ALA A 54 11.75 45.71 -7.35
C ALA A 54 11.71 46.76 -8.49
N GLY A 55 10.51 47.19 -8.91
CA GLY A 55 10.31 48.19 -9.96
C GLY A 55 10.31 47.64 -11.38
N LEU A 56 10.20 46.31 -11.56
CA LEU A 56 10.02 45.74 -12.89
C LEU A 56 8.64 46.09 -13.44
N GLU A 57 8.61 46.59 -14.66
CA GLU A 57 7.35 46.82 -15.38
C GLU A 57 6.62 45.50 -15.65
N ALA A 58 5.29 45.49 -15.57
CA ALA A 58 4.49 44.26 -15.69
C ALA A 58 4.61 43.53 -17.05
N ASN A 59 5.10 44.22 -18.08
CA ASN A 59 5.40 43.70 -19.43
C ASN A 59 6.86 43.22 -19.58
N ASN A 60 7.62 43.17 -18.49
CA ASN A 60 9.00 42.70 -18.51
C ASN A 60 9.06 41.18 -18.81
N VAL A 61 10.06 40.77 -19.60
CA VAL A 61 10.33 39.37 -19.99
C VAL A 61 10.40 38.41 -18.80
N PHE A 62 10.78 38.90 -17.60
CA PHE A 62 10.74 38.13 -16.36
C PHE A 62 9.36 37.55 -16.06
N PHE A 63 8.28 38.31 -16.26
CA PHE A 63 6.93 37.85 -15.98
C PHE A 63 6.44 36.83 -17.00
N ASP A 64 6.81 37.00 -18.27
CA ASP A 64 6.56 36.00 -19.32
C ASP A 64 7.28 34.68 -19.00
N PHE A 65 8.52 34.77 -18.51
CA PHE A 65 9.27 33.61 -18.04
C PHE A 65 8.59 32.91 -16.87
N LEU A 66 8.11 33.64 -15.86
CA LEU A 66 7.36 33.06 -14.73
C LEU A 66 6.08 32.36 -15.18
N GLU A 67 5.35 32.93 -16.13
CA GLU A 67 4.15 32.30 -16.71
C GLU A 67 4.51 31.02 -17.47
N GLN A 68 5.55 31.06 -18.29
CA GLN A 68 6.01 29.89 -19.04
C GLN A 68 6.54 28.79 -18.11
N MET A 69 7.22 29.16 -17.02
CA MET A 69 7.59 28.24 -15.94
C MET A 69 6.37 27.59 -15.31
N LYS A 70 5.33 28.37 -14.98
CA LYS A 70 4.08 27.85 -14.39
C LYS A 70 3.43 26.81 -15.29
N ILE A 71 3.32 27.09 -16.59
CA ILE A 71 2.75 26.17 -17.57
C ILE A 71 3.59 24.91 -17.69
N THR A 72 4.91 25.06 -17.85
CA THR A 72 5.84 23.94 -18.01
C THR A 72 5.84 23.03 -16.78
N LEU A 73 5.92 23.60 -15.59
CA LEU A 73 5.84 22.85 -14.33
C LEU A 73 4.48 22.19 -14.15
N GLY A 74 3.39 22.81 -14.62
CA GLY A 74 2.06 22.20 -14.66
C GLY A 74 2.05 20.89 -15.46
N TYR A 75 2.60 20.88 -16.67
CA TYR A 75 2.70 19.67 -17.48
C TYR A 75 3.60 18.60 -16.84
N VAL A 76 4.75 19.00 -16.31
CA VAL A 76 5.65 18.08 -15.59
C VAL A 76 4.94 17.47 -14.39
N LEU A 77 4.19 18.27 -13.63
CA LEU A 77 3.47 17.80 -12.46
C LEU A 77 2.40 16.76 -12.82
N VAL A 78 1.64 16.96 -13.90
CA VAL A 78 0.67 15.97 -14.37
C VAL A 78 1.35 14.64 -14.71
N GLY A 79 2.51 14.69 -15.39
CA GLY A 79 3.31 13.49 -15.67
C GLY A 79 3.81 12.79 -14.41
N VAL A 80 4.31 13.55 -13.43
CA VAL A 80 4.75 13.04 -12.14
C VAL A 80 3.60 12.42 -11.34
N ILE A 81 2.42 13.04 -11.32
CA ILE A 81 1.23 12.50 -10.65
C ILE A 81 0.85 11.13 -11.24
N PHE A 82 0.80 11.05 -12.57
CA PHE A 82 0.46 9.80 -13.26
C PHE A 82 1.46 8.69 -12.94
N LEU A 83 2.76 8.98 -13.08
CA LEU A 83 3.83 8.00 -12.83
C LEU A 83 3.85 7.57 -11.36
N THR A 84 3.74 8.52 -10.43
CA THR A 84 3.75 8.24 -8.98
C THR A 84 2.53 7.42 -8.59
N THR A 85 1.36 7.74 -9.12
CA THR A 85 0.13 6.98 -8.85
C THR A 85 0.25 5.55 -9.37
N LEU A 86 0.80 5.35 -10.57
CA LEU A 86 1.05 4.01 -11.13
C LEU A 86 2.01 3.20 -10.26
N LEU A 87 3.13 3.82 -9.84
CA LEU A 87 4.13 3.19 -8.98
C LEU A 87 3.55 2.83 -7.61
N VAL A 88 2.92 3.80 -6.92
CA VAL A 88 2.33 3.60 -5.59
C VAL A 88 1.22 2.56 -5.62
N THR A 89 0.38 2.54 -6.66
CA THR A 89 -0.68 1.53 -6.80
C THR A 89 -0.11 0.14 -7.02
N THR A 90 0.92 0.01 -7.88
CA THR A 90 1.55 -1.28 -8.18
C THR A 90 2.29 -1.83 -6.96
N LEU A 91 3.11 -1.01 -6.31
CA LEU A 91 3.81 -1.37 -5.08
C LEU A 91 2.82 -1.63 -3.94
N GLY A 92 1.80 -0.78 -3.79
CA GLY A 92 0.74 -0.95 -2.81
C GLY A 92 0.01 -2.26 -2.98
N LEU A 93 -0.30 -2.67 -4.22
CA LEU A 93 -0.93 -3.96 -4.49
C LEU A 93 0.00 -5.12 -4.11
N TYR A 94 1.27 -5.04 -4.49
CA TYR A 94 2.28 -6.05 -4.12
C TYR A 94 2.42 -6.21 -2.60
N MET A 95 2.54 -5.09 -1.88
CA MET A 95 2.64 -5.05 -0.43
C MET A 95 1.37 -5.57 0.24
N SER A 96 0.20 -5.13 -0.24
CA SER A 96 -1.09 -5.55 0.30
C SER A 96 -1.30 -7.06 0.17
N ASN A 97 -0.77 -7.70 -0.88
CA ASN A 97 -0.85 -9.14 -1.08
C ASN A 97 -0.02 -9.91 -0.05
N LYS A 98 1.19 -9.43 0.23
CA LYS A 98 2.07 -10.01 1.27
C LYS A 98 1.49 -9.88 2.68
N MET A 99 0.61 -8.90 2.92
CA MET A 99 -0.11 -8.74 4.20
C MET A 99 -1.40 -9.58 4.21
N ALA A 100 -2.17 -9.57 3.13
CA ALA A 100 -3.47 -10.21 3.04
C ALA A 100 -3.39 -11.73 3.19
N GLY A 101 -2.36 -12.37 2.64
CA GLY A 101 -2.16 -13.83 2.77
C GLY A 101 -2.09 -14.29 4.23
N PRO A 102 -1.12 -13.80 5.02
CA PRO A 102 -1.02 -14.07 6.46
C PRO A 102 -2.29 -13.76 7.24
N ILE A 103 -2.91 -12.59 7.01
CA ILE A 103 -4.13 -12.18 7.73
C ILE A 103 -5.27 -13.15 7.43
N TYR A 104 -5.48 -13.49 6.16
CA TYR A 104 -6.51 -14.45 5.75
C TYR A 104 -6.27 -15.83 6.38
N ASN A 105 -5.02 -16.31 6.35
CA ASN A 105 -4.64 -17.58 6.94
C ASN A 105 -4.88 -17.59 8.46
N LEU A 106 -4.57 -16.51 9.18
CA LEU A 106 -4.85 -16.39 10.61
C LEU A 106 -6.35 -16.43 10.92
N VAL A 107 -7.16 -15.68 10.19
CA VAL A 107 -8.63 -15.68 10.40
C VAL A 107 -9.18 -17.08 10.22
N LYS A 108 -8.80 -17.77 9.12
CA LYS A 108 -9.21 -19.14 8.87
C LYS A 108 -8.71 -20.09 9.96
N TYR A 109 -7.48 -19.91 10.39
CA TYR A 109 -6.88 -20.72 11.45
C TYR A 109 -7.64 -20.65 12.77
N PHE A 110 -8.02 -19.45 13.20
CA PHE A 110 -8.82 -19.28 14.41
C PHE A 110 -10.23 -19.84 14.27
N GLN A 111 -10.83 -19.76 13.08
CA GLN A 111 -12.13 -20.39 12.81
C GLN A 111 -12.02 -21.92 12.94
N ASP A 112 -11.02 -22.53 12.30
CA ASP A 112 -10.80 -23.98 12.36
C ASP A 112 -10.53 -24.43 13.81
N LEU A 113 -9.70 -23.69 14.55
CA LEU A 113 -9.41 -23.94 15.96
C LEU A 113 -10.66 -23.81 16.85
N SER A 114 -11.53 -22.84 16.59
CA SER A 114 -12.76 -22.64 17.37
C SER A 114 -13.76 -23.78 17.22
N ILE A 115 -13.72 -24.48 16.08
CA ILE A 115 -14.63 -25.60 15.78
C ILE A 115 -14.07 -26.91 16.31
N SER A 116 -12.78 -27.16 16.11
CA SER A 116 -12.16 -28.47 16.36
C SER A 116 -11.37 -28.55 17.68
N GLY A 117 -11.09 -27.42 18.33
CA GLY A 117 -10.30 -27.34 19.56
C GLY A 117 -8.81 -27.67 19.38
N TRP A 118 -8.39 -28.03 18.17
CA TRP A 118 -7.01 -28.34 17.79
C TRP A 118 -6.76 -27.89 16.35
N THR A 119 -5.53 -27.50 16.02
CA THR A 119 -5.16 -27.29 14.62
C THR A 119 -3.66 -27.52 14.43
N LYS A 120 -3.28 -27.84 13.19
CA LYS A 120 -1.87 -27.99 12.80
C LYS A 120 -1.15 -26.65 12.92
N PRO A 121 0.18 -26.60 13.11
CA PRO A 121 0.92 -25.34 13.11
C PRO A 121 0.66 -24.49 11.87
N ILE A 122 0.52 -23.17 12.05
CA ILE A 122 0.33 -22.23 10.93
C ILE A 122 1.66 -21.93 10.26
N ALA A 123 1.67 -21.74 8.95
CA ALA A 123 2.87 -21.36 8.20
C ALA A 123 2.55 -20.25 7.19
N PHE A 124 3.41 -19.24 7.14
CA PHE A 124 3.40 -18.17 6.13
C PHE A 124 4.51 -18.38 5.11
N ARG A 125 4.46 -17.68 3.98
CA ARG A 125 5.55 -17.74 2.99
C ARG A 125 6.73 -16.92 3.51
N ALA A 126 7.95 -17.30 3.13
CA ALA A 126 9.19 -16.67 3.60
C ALA A 126 9.26 -15.13 3.40
N ASN A 127 8.57 -14.62 2.38
CA ASN A 127 8.56 -13.20 2.02
C ASN A 127 7.25 -12.48 2.40
N ASP A 128 6.36 -13.14 3.14
CA ASP A 128 5.14 -12.53 3.65
C ASP A 128 5.44 -11.68 4.88
N TYR A 129 4.53 -10.76 5.20
CA TYR A 129 4.62 -10.03 6.46
C TYR A 129 4.24 -10.94 7.64
N PHE A 130 4.68 -10.59 8.84
CA PHE A 130 4.27 -11.23 10.11
C PHE A 130 4.79 -12.66 10.34
N VAL A 131 5.94 -13.04 9.76
CA VAL A 131 6.57 -14.35 10.03
C VAL A 131 6.83 -14.56 11.54
N GLU A 132 7.34 -13.55 12.23
CA GLU A 132 7.57 -13.58 13.69
C GLU A 132 6.29 -13.80 14.50
N LEU A 133 5.15 -13.27 14.03
CA LEU A 133 3.85 -13.50 14.65
C LEU A 133 3.42 -14.96 14.49
N MET A 134 3.66 -15.56 13.32
CA MET A 134 3.41 -16.99 13.09
C MET A 134 4.25 -17.86 14.03
N GLU A 135 5.54 -17.56 14.16
CA GLU A 135 6.43 -18.31 15.06
C GLU A 135 5.97 -18.20 16.51
N SER A 136 5.67 -16.98 16.96
CA SER A 136 5.16 -16.73 18.32
C SER A 136 3.84 -17.45 18.59
N LEU A 137 2.92 -17.45 17.61
CA LEU A 137 1.64 -18.15 17.73
C LEU A 137 1.84 -19.67 17.82
N ASN A 138 2.70 -20.24 16.97
CA ASN A 138 2.99 -21.68 17.02
C ASN A 138 3.62 -22.10 18.36
N GLN A 139 4.57 -21.32 18.88
CA GLN A 139 5.16 -21.58 20.19
C GLN A 139 4.12 -21.53 21.32
N PHE A 140 3.22 -20.54 21.29
CA PHE A 140 2.13 -20.44 22.26
C PHE A 140 1.23 -21.69 22.22
N LEU A 141 0.80 -22.11 21.03
CA LEU A 141 -0.10 -23.25 20.87
C LEU A 141 0.56 -24.58 21.25
N GLU A 142 1.86 -24.72 21.02
CA GLU A 142 2.60 -25.88 21.51
C GLU A 142 2.62 -25.91 23.04
N LYS A 143 2.91 -24.78 23.69
CA LYS A 143 2.91 -24.67 25.16
C LYS A 143 1.54 -24.97 25.78
N GLN A 144 0.46 -24.62 25.10
CA GLN A 144 -0.92 -24.89 25.54
C GLN A 144 -1.39 -26.32 25.20
N GLY A 145 -0.57 -27.14 24.53
CA GLY A 145 -0.96 -28.49 24.08
C GLY A 145 -1.99 -28.51 22.95
N ILE A 146 -2.34 -27.35 22.39
CA ILE A 146 -3.33 -27.17 21.34
C ILE A 146 -2.79 -27.61 19.97
N ALA A 147 -1.47 -27.62 19.77
CA ALA A 147 -0.85 -28.06 18.52
C ALA A 147 -0.58 -29.58 18.45
N LYS A 148 -0.67 -30.32 19.57
CA LYS A 148 -0.14 -31.71 19.69
C LYS A 148 -1.16 -32.85 19.72
N LYS A 149 -2.47 -32.60 19.61
CA LYS A 149 -3.52 -33.64 19.66
C LYS A 149 -3.83 -34.28 18.29
N GLY A 150 -2.80 -34.75 17.61
CA GLY A 150 -2.89 -35.50 16.35
C GLY A 150 -2.38 -36.95 16.44
N ASN A 151 -2.13 -37.47 17.63
CA ASN A 151 -1.89 -38.89 17.88
C ASN A 151 -2.98 -39.41 18.84
N ASN A 152 -3.65 -40.48 18.41
CA ASN A 152 -4.67 -41.28 19.11
C ASN A 152 -6.14 -40.98 18.74
N GLU A 153 -6.48 -41.14 17.46
CA GLU A 153 -7.74 -41.78 17.05
C GLU A 153 -7.40 -42.92 16.11
N ASN A 154 -6.98 -44.06 16.69
CA ASN A 154 -6.91 -45.38 16.08
C ASN A 154 -6.52 -46.39 17.19
N HIS A 155 -7.47 -46.68 18.08
CA HIS A 155 -7.60 -47.96 18.77
C HIS A 155 -9.07 -48.17 19.12
#